data_AF-A0A2M7KYX5-F1
#
_entry.id   AF-A0A2M7KYX5-F1
#
_cell.length_a   1.000
_cell.length_b   1.000
_cell.length_c   1.000
_cell.angle_alpha   90.00
_cell.angle_beta   90.00
_cell.angle_gamma   90.00
#
_symmetry.space_group_name_H-M   'P 1'
#
loop_
_entity.id
_entity.type
_entity.pdbx_description
1 polymer ?
#
loop_
_entity_poly.entity_id
_entity_poly.type
_entity_poly.pdbx_seq_one_letter_code
_entity_poly.pdbx_strand_id
1 'polypeptide(L)'
;MDNNESERRLRNPVVGRKNDSGSGALWSGRLAAVLFTLFQTLLKNELDPRRWLAAYFDACARNGGQAPEDVTAFLPWNLSDKQRTTFRLPQEQPP
;
A
#
# COMPACT_ATOMS: atom_id res chain seq x y z
N MET A 1 -1.19 21.09 22.40
CA MET A 1 -0.21 20.61 21.39
C MET A 1 -0.92 19.47 20.71
N ASP A 2 -1.64 19.81 19.65
CA ASP A 2 -2.64 18.93 19.09
C ASP A 2 -1.95 18.08 18.04
N ASN A 3 -1.63 16.85 18.44
CA ASN A 3 -0.99 15.84 17.60
C ASN A 3 -1.92 15.53 16.41
N ASN A 4 -1.61 16.14 15.27
CA ASN A 4 -2.39 16.06 14.04
C ASN A 4 -2.42 14.61 13.52
N GLU A 5 -3.49 14.24 12.83
CA GLU A 5 -3.69 12.90 12.28
C GLU A 5 -2.50 12.43 11.43
N SER A 6 -1.88 13.35 10.71
CA SER A 6 -0.68 13.09 9.90
C SER A 6 0.50 12.62 10.74
N GLU A 7 0.76 13.26 11.88
CA GLU A 7 1.84 12.86 12.80
C GLU A 7 1.57 11.51 13.45
N ARG A 8 0.30 11.21 13.76
CA ARG A 8 -0.12 9.89 14.27
C ARG A 8 0.15 8.79 13.26
N ARG A 9 -0.22 8.99 12.00
CA ARG A 9 -0.01 8.02 10.92
C ARG A 9 1.48 7.79 10.61
N LEU A 10 2.33 8.79 10.84
CA LEU A 10 3.78 8.70 10.67
C LEU A 10 4.50 8.01 11.85
N ARG A 11 3.85 7.78 12.99
CA ARG A 11 4.50 7.15 14.15
C ARG A 11 5.01 5.74 13.85
N ASN A 12 4.21 4.93 13.16
CA ASN A 12 4.55 3.55 12.83
C ASN A 12 5.83 3.43 11.99
N PRO A 13 6.00 4.15 10.86
CA PRO A 13 7.24 4.10 10.10
C PRO A 13 8.46 4.70 10.83
N VAL A 14 8.25 5.68 11.72
CA VAL A 14 9.34 6.27 12.52
C VAL A 14 9.94 5.27 13.51
N VAL A 15 9.11 4.42 14.12
CA VAL A 15 9.58 3.34 15.01
C VAL A 15 10.37 2.28 14.23
N GLY A 16 9.95 1.94 13.01
CA GLY A 16 10.61 0.95 12.14
C GLY A 16 12.02 1.32 11.68
N ARG A 17 12.36 2.62 11.60
CA ARG A 17 13.66 3.13 11.11
C ARG A 17 14.90 2.51 11.75
N LYS A 18 14.83 2.10 13.02
CA LYS A 18 15.96 1.44 13.73
C LYS A 18 15.84 -0.09 13.77
N ASN A 19 14.69 -0.62 13.39
CA ASN A 19 14.35 -2.04 13.52
C ASN A 19 14.39 -2.78 12.17
N ASP A 20 14.22 -2.06 11.06
CA ASP A 20 14.16 -2.64 9.72
C ASP A 20 15.54 -2.61 9.06
N SER A 21 16.07 -3.80 8.77
CA SER A 21 17.34 -3.98 8.04
C SER A 21 17.26 -3.29 6.68
N GLY A 22 18.23 -2.41 6.40
CA GLY A 22 18.25 -1.60 5.19
C GLY A 22 17.85 -0.14 5.39
N SER A 23 17.29 0.25 6.55
CA SER A 23 16.91 1.65 6.86
C SER A 23 18.05 2.68 6.87
N GLY A 24 19.31 2.23 6.80
CA GLY A 24 20.48 3.10 6.65
C GLY A 24 20.76 3.54 5.21
N ALA A 25 20.08 2.96 4.21
CA ALA A 25 20.30 3.28 2.81
C ALA A 25 19.26 4.31 2.31
N LEU A 26 19.71 5.31 1.54
CA LEU A 26 18.81 6.34 0.99
C LEU A 26 17.71 5.74 0.09
N TRP A 27 18.04 4.70 -0.68
CA TRP A 27 17.09 4.06 -1.58
C TRP A 27 15.94 3.37 -0.81
N SER A 28 16.22 2.79 0.36
CA SER A 28 15.19 2.10 1.15
C SER A 28 14.26 3.11 1.80
N GLY A 29 14.77 4.26 2.27
CA GLY A 29 13.95 5.35 2.77
C GLY A 29 12.99 5.91 1.70
N ARG A 30 13.48 6.06 0.46
CA ARG A 30 12.64 6.47 -0.68
C ARG A 30 11.58 5.42 -1.01
N LEU A 31 11.95 4.14 -1.04
CA LEU A 31 11.01 3.05 -1.27
C LEU A 31 9.92 3.02 -0.19
N ALA A 32 10.30 3.13 1.08
CA ALA A 32 9.37 3.16 2.20
C ALA A 32 8.39 4.33 2.08
N ALA A 33 8.87 5.54 1.76
CA ALA A 33 8.00 6.69 1.54
C ALA A 33 6.96 6.42 0.43
N VAL A 34 7.38 5.87 -0.71
CA VAL A 34 6.48 5.51 -1.82
C VAL A 34 5.44 4.46 -1.39
N LEU A 35 5.89 3.36 -0.75
CA LEU A 35 4.99 2.28 -0.32
C LEU A 35 3.99 2.74 0.74
N PHE A 36 4.41 3.52 1.73
CA PHE A 36 3.51 4.03 2.74
C PHE A 36 2.47 4.99 2.15
N THR A 37 2.87 5.87 1.22
CA THR A 37 1.92 6.73 0.51
C THR A 37 0.93 5.92 -0.33
N LEU A 38 1.40 4.87 -1.01
CA LEU A 38 0.55 3.97 -1.78
C LEU A 38 -0.47 3.27 -0.88
N PHE A 39 -0.03 2.65 0.22
CA PHE A 39 -0.91 1.95 1.14
C PHE A 39 -1.93 2.89 1.81
N GLN A 40 -1.52 4.10 2.19
CA GLN A 40 -2.46 5.10 2.72
C GLN A 40 -3.50 5.52 1.67
N THR A 41 -3.11 5.62 0.40
CA THR A 41 -4.04 5.88 -0.71
C THR A 41 -5.04 4.73 -0.85
N LEU A 42 -4.60 3.47 -0.81
CA LEU A 42 -5.46 2.30 -0.88
C LEU A 42 -6.47 2.26 0.28
N LEU A 43 -5.99 2.48 1.52
CA LEU A 43 -6.84 2.51 2.71
C LEU A 43 -7.89 3.62 2.65
N LYS A 44 -7.53 4.81 2.15
CA LYS A 44 -8.49 5.92 1.94
C LYS A 44 -9.59 5.60 0.92
N ASN A 45 -9.36 4.62 0.04
CA ASN A 45 -10.33 4.14 -0.94
C ASN A 45 -11.01 2.82 -0.49
N GLU A 46 -10.91 2.46 0.79
CA GLU A 46 -11.50 1.24 1.36
C GLU A 46 -11.00 -0.06 0.71
N LEU A 47 -9.75 -0.07 0.22
CA LEU A 47 -9.12 -1.24 -0.39
C LEU A 47 -8.14 -1.89 0.60
N ASP A 48 -8.17 -3.22 0.68
CA ASP A 48 -7.19 -4.05 1.41
C ASP A 48 -5.84 -4.01 0.68
N PRO A 49 -4.81 -3.36 1.27
CA PRO A 49 -3.51 -3.23 0.63
C PRO A 49 -2.85 -4.58 0.34
N ARG A 50 -3.10 -5.61 1.16
CA ARG A 50 -2.48 -6.94 0.99
C ARG A 50 -3.04 -7.65 -0.22
N ARG A 51 -4.38 -7.66 -0.36
CA ARG A 51 -5.05 -8.30 -1.52
C ARG A 51 -4.70 -7.59 -2.82
N TRP A 52 -4.70 -6.26 -2.79
CA TRP A 52 -4.33 -5.45 -3.95
C TRP A 52 -2.87 -5.72 -4.37
N LEU A 53 -1.94 -5.74 -3.41
CA LEU A 53 -0.52 -5.95 -3.70
C LEU A 53 -0.23 -7.37 -4.20
N ALA A 54 -0.90 -8.39 -3.63
CA ALA A 54 -0.82 -9.76 -4.13
C ALA A 54 -1.29 -9.84 -5.59
N ALA A 55 -2.43 -9.25 -5.91
CA ALA A 55 -2.95 -9.22 -7.29
C ALA A 55 -2.00 -8.49 -8.25
N TYR A 56 -1.36 -7.41 -7.80
CA TYR A 56 -0.34 -6.70 -8.59
C TYR A 56 0.90 -7.57 -8.83
N PHE A 57 1.42 -8.24 -7.81
CA PHE A 57 2.56 -9.14 -7.98
C PHE A 57 2.25 -10.37 -8.82
N ASP A 58 1.03 -10.91 -8.73
CA ASP A 58 0.56 -11.97 -9.61
C ASP A 58 0.53 -11.52 -11.08
N ALA A 59 0.10 -10.27 -11.34
CA ALA A 59 0.15 -9.69 -12.67
C ALA A 59 1.59 -9.50 -13.16
N CYS A 60 2.50 -9.05 -12.29
CA CYS A 60 3.92 -8.97 -12.64
C CYS A 60 4.50 -10.35 -12.97
N ALA A 61 4.18 -11.38 -12.18
CA ALA A 61 4.65 -12.74 -12.39
C ALA A 61 4.15 -13.30 -13.73
N ARG A 62 2.90 -13.03 -14.10
CA ARG A 62 2.33 -13.39 -15.41
C ARG A 62 2.97 -12.62 -16.56
N ASN A 63 3.44 -11.40 -16.31
CA ASN A 63 4.16 -10.57 -17.28
C ASN A 63 5.68 -10.83 -17.28
N GLY A 64 6.11 -12.07 -17.00
CA GLY A 64 7.53 -12.44 -17.01
C GLY A 64 8.36 -11.78 -15.91
N GLY A 65 7.74 -11.41 -14.79
CA GLY A 65 8.39 -10.73 -13.67
C GLY A 65 8.53 -9.22 -13.84
N GLN A 66 7.97 -8.64 -14.91
CA GLN A 66 7.99 -7.21 -15.18
C GLN A 66 6.69 -6.54 -14.75
N ALA A 67 6.74 -5.24 -14.48
CA ALA A 67 5.51 -4.48 -14.22
C ALA A 67 4.53 -4.61 -15.40
N PRO A 68 3.21 -4.68 -15.17
CA PRO A 68 2.22 -4.67 -16.24
C PRO A 68 2.39 -3.44 -17.13
N GLU A 69 2.16 -3.58 -18.45
CA GLU A 69 2.23 -2.46 -19.39
C GLU A 69 1.25 -1.33 -19.02
N ASP A 70 0.05 -1.71 -18.56
CA ASP A 70 -0.95 -0.78 -18.05
C ASP A 70 -1.07 -0.86 -16.52
N VAL A 71 -0.27 -0.05 -15.84
CA VAL A 71 -0.36 0.14 -14.37
C VAL A 71 -1.63 0.90 -13.99
N THR A 72 -2.24 1.64 -14.91
CA THR A 72 -3.41 2.47 -14.61
C THR A 72 -4.63 1.63 -14.25
N ALA A 73 -4.70 0.39 -14.74
CA ALA A 73 -5.72 -0.60 -14.38
C ALA A 73 -5.72 -0.96 -12.88
N PHE A 74 -4.61 -0.71 -12.16
CA PHE A 74 -4.50 -0.97 -10.72
C PHE A 74 -4.81 0.27 -9.87
N LEU A 75 -5.06 1.44 -10.47
CA LEU A 75 -5.39 2.65 -9.72
C LEU A 75 -6.78 2.53 -9.07
N PRO A 76 -6.97 2.98 -7.81
CA PRO A 76 -8.23 2.80 -7.08
C PRO A 76 -9.49 3.31 -7.81
N TRP A 77 -9.35 4.42 -8.55
CA TRP A 77 -10.43 5.03 -9.31
C TRP A 77 -10.73 4.34 -10.64
N ASN A 78 -9.83 3.48 -11.14
CA ASN A 78 -9.99 2.73 -12.39
C ASN A 78 -10.45 1.28 -12.19
N LEU A 79 -10.56 0.81 -10.94
CA LEU A 79 -11.01 -0.55 -10.63
C LEU A 79 -12.48 -0.73 -11.00
N SER A 80 -12.80 -1.85 -11.67
CA SER A 80 -14.18 -2.28 -11.89
C SER A 80 -14.88 -2.62 -10.57
N ASP A 81 -16.21 -2.61 -10.55
CA ASP A 81 -17.00 -2.94 -9.34
C ASP A 81 -16.69 -4.34 -8.80
N LYS A 82 -16.41 -5.30 -9.69
CA LYS A 82 -15.97 -6.65 -9.31
C LYS A 82 -14.65 -6.61 -8.55
N GLN A 83 -13.65 -5.90 -9.08
CA GLN A 83 -12.35 -5.76 -8.44
C GLN A 83 -12.44 -5.00 -7.11
N ARG A 84 -13.23 -3.93 -7.04
CA ARG A 84 -13.48 -3.20 -5.79
C ARG A 84 -14.08 -4.10 -4.73
N THR A 85 -15.01 -4.98 -5.11
CA THR A 85 -15.60 -5.95 -4.19
C THR A 85 -14.56 -6.97 -3.71
N THR A 86 -13.72 -7.49 -4.61
CA THR A 86 -12.65 -8.43 -4.26
C THR A 86 -11.62 -7.83 -3.30
N PHE A 87 -11.22 -6.59 -3.57
CA PHE A 87 -10.21 -5.87 -2.79
C PHE A 87 -10.78 -5.09 -1.62
N ARG A 88 -12.08 -5.20 -1.33
CA ARG A 88 -12.69 -4.45 -0.24
C ARG A 88 -12.00 -4.75 1.08
N LEU A 89 -11.65 -3.69 1.81
CA LEU A 89 -11.09 -3.81 3.14
C LEU A 89 -12.07 -4.60 4.03
N PRO A 90 -11.63 -5.69 4.68
CA PRO A 90 -12.48 -6.41 5.62
C PRO A 90 -12.98 -5.44 6.69
N GLN A 91 -14.28 -5.48 6.99
CA GLN A 91 -14.78 -4.78 8.16
C GLN A 91 -14.21 -5.52 9.38
N GLU A 92 -13.43 -4.83 10.22
CA GLU A 92 -13.04 -5.39 11.51
C GLU A 92 -14.33 -5.67 12.30
N GLN A 93 -14.57 -6.94 12.58
CA GLN A 93 -15.66 -7.34 13.46
C GLN A 93 -15.24 -6.93 14.88
N PRO A 94 -16.00 -6.06 15.58
CA PRO A 94 -15.62 -5.66 16.91
C PRO A 94 -15.61 -6.88 17.83
N PRO A 95 -14.71 -6.94 18.83
CA PRO A 95 -14.65 -8.02 19.79
C PRO A 95 -15.91 -8.12 20.65
#